data_AF-A0A7G9STR2-F1
#
_entry.id   AF-A0A7G9STR2-F1
#
_cell.length_a   1.000
_cell.length_b   1.000
_cell.length_c   1.000
_cell.angle_alpha   90.00
_cell.angle_beta   90.00
_cell.angle_gamma   90.00
#
_symmetry.space_group_name_H-M   'P 1'
#
loop_
_entity.id
_entity.type
_entity.pdbx_description
1 polymer ?
#
loop_
_entity_poly.entity_id
_entity_poly.type
_entity_poly.pdbx_seq_one_letter_code
_entity_poly.pdbx_strand_id
1 'polypeptide(L)'
;MSNVRIARQALLQLLVSFAAIVGAVQLFRLLLLPVIQSVLHADAATTSLLRRIGIFVFAVLAYWAYVRLFEKRDARELRIAPLPIMLAAIAGSLLIGIAMLLMFAASAYEVSAYRGWQEGLLGIAGLIVVAAVLEELVYRCILFRILENAIGSLPALWLQSLVFALMHIANIEDRASTQQLAMTVVAGTLIGAFWTLVFVHTRNLWTVAANHAAWNYTVILAGVPLSGIDGWRSLAPLATECREHLCGPGWLTGGVFGPEDSLVTTAMVAASVLAMLSWARRNHRLVPAGAAAIESPAPAHKEPGHA
;
A
#
# COMPACT_ATOMS: atom_id res chain seq x y z
N MET A 1 -5.83 -21.34 24.61
CA MET A 1 -5.26 -20.09 25.18
C MET A 1 -6.39 -19.11 25.40
N SER A 2 -6.42 -18.33 26.48
CA SER A 2 -7.52 -17.35 26.68
C SER A 2 -7.44 -16.21 25.66
N ASN A 3 -8.60 -15.71 25.19
CA ASN A 3 -8.68 -14.61 24.23
C ASN A 3 -7.90 -13.36 24.69
N VAL A 4 -7.87 -13.12 26.01
CA VAL A 4 -7.09 -12.02 26.62
C VAL A 4 -5.58 -12.16 26.39
N ARG A 5 -5.04 -13.39 26.46
CA ARG A 5 -3.61 -13.62 26.22
C ARG A 5 -3.23 -13.37 24.77
N ILE A 6 -4.08 -13.81 23.82
CA ILE A 6 -3.87 -13.60 22.39
C ILE A 6 -3.90 -12.09 22.07
N ALA A 7 -4.91 -11.38 22.56
CA ALA A 7 -5.03 -9.93 22.38
C ALA A 7 -3.81 -9.18 22.95
N ARG A 8 -3.38 -9.54 24.17
CA ARG A 8 -2.18 -8.95 24.80
C ARG A 8 -0.91 -9.20 23.97
N GLN A 9 -0.75 -10.41 23.43
CA GLN A 9 0.41 -10.75 22.62
C GLN A 9 0.41 -9.99 21.28
N ALA A 10 -0.73 -9.91 20.61
CA ALA A 10 -0.90 -9.14 19.39
C ALA A 10 -0.60 -7.64 19.62
N LEU A 11 -1.13 -7.07 20.71
CA LEU A 11 -0.86 -5.69 21.10
C LEU A 11 0.65 -5.47 21.36
N LEU A 12 1.30 -6.37 22.10
CA LEU A 12 2.74 -6.28 22.35
C LEU A 12 3.54 -6.32 21.03
N GLN A 13 3.19 -7.23 20.11
CA GLN A 13 3.85 -7.31 18.80
C GLN A 13 3.66 -6.03 17.98
N LEU A 14 2.46 -5.45 17.98
CA LEU A 14 2.19 -4.17 17.31
C LEU A 14 3.02 -3.04 17.92
N LEU A 15 3.06 -2.92 19.26
CA LEU A 15 3.84 -1.88 19.94
C LEU A 15 5.34 -2.02 19.67
N VAL A 16 5.90 -3.23 19.78
CA VAL A 16 7.33 -3.46 19.57
C VAL A 16 7.72 -3.24 18.11
N SER A 17 6.95 -3.76 17.15
CA SER A 17 7.23 -3.59 15.72
C SER A 17 7.15 -2.12 15.30
N PHE A 18 6.11 -1.41 15.76
CA PHE A 18 5.95 0.01 15.46
C PHE A 18 7.08 0.85 16.10
N ALA A 19 7.41 0.60 17.37
CA ALA A 19 8.53 1.26 18.04
C ALA A 19 9.87 0.98 17.35
N ALA A 20 10.11 -0.25 16.89
CA ALA A 20 11.33 -0.60 16.16
C ALA A 20 11.46 0.18 14.84
N ILE A 21 10.39 0.25 14.05
CA ILE A 21 10.42 0.93 12.74
C ILE A 21 10.49 2.44 12.91
N VAL A 22 9.60 3.02 13.72
CA VAL A 22 9.59 4.46 13.97
C VAL A 22 10.91 4.87 14.62
N GLY A 23 11.38 4.13 15.62
CA GLY A 23 12.67 4.37 16.27
C GLY A 23 13.84 4.37 15.30
N ALA A 24 13.95 3.35 14.43
CA ALA A 24 15.01 3.27 13.43
C ALA A 24 14.95 4.41 12.40
N VAL A 25 13.75 4.73 11.92
CA VAL A 25 13.54 5.83 10.97
C VAL A 25 13.87 7.19 11.60
N GLN A 26 13.47 7.43 12.86
CA GLN A 26 13.78 8.68 13.55
C GLN A 26 15.25 8.78 13.93
N LEU A 27 15.88 7.68 14.36
CA LEU A 27 17.33 7.61 14.58
C LEU A 27 18.10 8.03 13.31
N PHE A 28 17.71 7.47 12.15
CA PHE A 28 18.30 7.89 10.88
C PHE A 28 18.04 9.38 10.60
N ARG A 29 16.78 9.82 10.65
CA ARG A 29 16.40 11.18 10.26
C ARG A 29 16.98 12.27 11.14
N LEU A 30 17.04 12.05 12.45
CA LEU A 30 17.42 13.07 13.44
C LEU A 30 18.90 13.04 13.77
N LEU A 31 19.59 11.90 13.60
CA LEU A 31 20.98 11.76 13.98
C LEU A 31 21.89 11.49 12.79
N LEU A 32 21.62 10.46 11.98
CA LEU A 32 22.53 10.08 10.90
C LEU A 32 22.44 11.02 9.68
N LEU A 33 21.24 11.42 9.27
CA LEU A 33 21.05 12.28 8.10
C LEU A 33 21.75 13.64 8.26
N PRO A 34 21.64 14.39 9.38
CA PRO A 34 22.37 15.63 9.57
C PRO A 34 23.90 15.46 9.49
N VAL A 35 24.43 14.35 10.00
CA VAL A 35 25.86 14.02 9.91
C VAL A 35 26.28 13.74 8.47
N ILE A 36 25.49 12.97 7.72
CA ILE A 36 25.76 12.71 6.30
C ILE A 36 25.73 14.02 5.50
N GLN A 37 24.75 14.89 5.78
CA GLN A 37 24.63 16.19 5.13
C GLN A 37 25.84 17.09 5.42
N SER A 38 26.32 17.12 6.67
CA SER A 38 27.46 17.96 7.04
C SER A 38 28.76 17.47 6.41
N VAL A 39 28.96 16.15 6.31
CA VAL A 39 30.16 15.54 5.72
C VAL A 39 30.17 15.65 4.20
N LEU A 40 29.03 15.41 3.53
CA LEU A 40 28.95 15.41 2.06
C LEU A 40 28.66 16.79 1.46
N HIS A 41 28.39 17.80 2.30
CA HIS A 41 27.92 19.12 1.88
C HIS A 41 26.74 19.01 0.89
N ALA A 42 25.82 18.09 1.19
CA ALA A 42 24.74 17.72 0.28
C ALA A 42 23.78 18.90 0.06
N ASP A 43 23.51 19.21 -1.21
CA ASP A 43 22.48 20.18 -1.59
C ASP A 43 21.06 19.68 -1.24
N ALA A 44 20.05 20.50 -1.53
CA ALA A 44 18.65 20.18 -1.20
C ALA A 44 18.15 18.92 -1.94
N ALA A 45 18.53 18.74 -3.20
CA ALA A 45 18.14 17.60 -4.02
C ALA A 45 18.75 16.29 -3.49
N THR A 46 20.06 16.31 -3.26
CA THR A 46 20.83 15.19 -2.69
C THR A 46 20.33 14.86 -1.28
N THR A 47 20.07 15.86 -0.45
CA THR A 47 19.45 15.70 0.87
C THR A 47 18.11 14.98 0.79
N SER A 48 17.23 15.41 -0.13
CA SER A 48 15.90 14.80 -0.30
C SER A 48 16.03 13.32 -0.72
N LEU A 49 16.95 13.02 -1.63
CA LEU A 49 17.25 11.65 -2.07
C LEU A 49 17.80 10.79 -0.94
N LEU A 50 18.82 11.25 -0.23
CA LEU A 50 19.42 10.58 0.93
C LEU A 50 18.38 10.29 2.01
N ARG A 51 17.51 11.27 2.29
CA ARG A 51 16.41 11.09 3.24
C ARG A 51 15.47 9.97 2.82
N ARG A 52 15.02 9.94 1.56
CA ARG A 52 14.10 8.92 1.04
C ARG A 52 14.72 7.52 1.07
N ILE A 53 15.94 7.38 0.56
CA ILE A 53 16.69 6.12 0.56
C ILE A 53 16.92 5.64 1.99
N GLY A 54 17.35 6.52 2.89
CA GLY A 54 17.61 6.13 4.27
C GLY A 54 16.34 5.75 5.03
N ILE A 55 15.22 6.47 4.88
CA ILE A 55 13.94 6.05 5.47
C ILE A 55 13.55 4.65 4.98
N PHE A 56 13.63 4.42 3.67
CA PHE A 56 13.33 3.12 3.07
C PHE A 56 14.22 2.00 3.65
N VAL A 57 15.54 2.20 3.62
CA VAL A 57 16.51 1.20 4.10
C VAL A 57 16.31 0.91 5.59
N PHE A 58 16.20 1.95 6.43
CA PHE A 58 16.06 1.77 7.87
C PHE A 58 14.72 1.14 8.24
N ALA A 59 13.62 1.45 7.54
CA ALA A 59 12.34 0.80 7.78
C ALA A 59 12.38 -0.71 7.43
N VAL A 60 12.93 -1.07 6.27
CA VAL A 60 13.03 -2.47 5.84
C VAL A 60 14.00 -3.26 6.74
N LEU A 61 15.14 -2.68 7.11
CA LEU A 61 16.09 -3.30 8.03
C LEU A 61 15.52 -3.45 9.44
N ALA A 62 14.81 -2.44 9.96
CA ALA A 62 14.17 -2.51 11.27
C ALA A 62 13.09 -3.60 11.29
N TYR A 63 12.29 -3.69 10.22
CA TYR A 63 11.33 -4.77 10.06
C TYR A 63 12.00 -6.14 10.02
N TRP A 64 13.06 -6.30 9.20
CA TRP A 64 13.83 -7.54 9.13
C TRP A 64 14.41 -7.92 10.50
N ALA A 65 15.00 -6.96 11.22
CA ALA A 65 15.57 -7.17 12.55
C ALA A 65 14.50 -7.55 13.57
N TYR A 66 13.35 -6.87 13.56
CA TYR A 66 12.19 -7.22 14.39
C TYR A 66 11.75 -8.67 14.14
N VAL A 67 11.58 -9.06 12.87
CA VAL A 67 11.16 -10.43 12.52
C VAL A 67 12.19 -11.48 12.95
N ARG A 68 13.47 -11.22 12.74
CA ARG A 68 14.56 -12.14 13.07
C ARG A 68 14.80 -12.28 14.57
N LEU A 69 14.84 -11.15 15.28
CA LEU A 69 15.28 -11.10 16.68
C LEU A 69 14.10 -11.28 17.65
N PHE A 70 12.95 -10.67 17.35
CA PHE A 70 11.78 -10.72 18.22
C PHE A 70 10.85 -11.90 17.87
N GLU A 71 10.52 -12.06 16.58
CA GLU A 71 9.64 -13.16 16.15
C GLU A 71 10.36 -14.48 15.89
N LYS A 72 11.70 -14.46 15.85
CA LYS A 72 12.56 -15.65 15.69
C LYS A 72 12.19 -16.53 14.48
N ARG A 73 11.82 -15.89 13.37
CA ARG A 73 11.49 -16.56 12.11
C ARG A 73 12.23 -15.94 10.93
N ASP A 74 12.20 -16.63 9.79
CA ASP A 74 12.68 -16.06 8.54
C ASP A 74 11.70 -15.01 7.99
N ALA A 75 12.24 -13.87 7.55
CA ALA A 75 11.51 -12.79 6.87
C ALA A 75 11.23 -13.13 5.39
N ARG A 76 10.51 -14.23 5.15
CA ARG A 76 10.20 -14.75 3.80
C ARG A 76 9.38 -13.80 2.94
N GLU A 77 8.68 -12.84 3.55
CA GLU A 77 7.96 -11.77 2.87
C GLU A 77 8.88 -10.77 2.17
N LEU A 78 10.17 -10.70 2.56
CA LEU A 78 11.16 -9.84 1.93
C LEU A 78 11.92 -10.52 0.78
N ARG A 79 11.59 -11.77 0.43
CA ARG A 79 12.24 -12.47 -0.70
C ARG A 79 11.98 -11.72 -2.01
N ILE A 80 13.00 -11.58 -2.85
CA ILE A 80 12.82 -10.99 -4.18
C ILE A 80 12.16 -12.02 -5.10
N ALA A 81 11.07 -11.64 -5.75
CA ALA A 81 10.31 -12.49 -6.66
C ALA A 81 9.99 -11.71 -7.94
N PRO A 82 10.93 -11.59 -8.90
CA PRO A 82 10.84 -10.64 -10.01
C PRO A 82 9.58 -10.79 -10.86
N LEU A 83 9.21 -12.03 -11.23
CA LEU A 83 8.03 -12.29 -12.05
C LEU A 83 6.72 -11.91 -11.31
N PRO A 84 6.46 -12.36 -10.07
CA PRO A 84 5.31 -11.87 -9.30
C PRO A 84 5.28 -10.35 -9.13
N ILE A 85 6.42 -9.72 -8.85
CA ILE A 85 6.54 -8.26 -8.74
C ILE A 85 6.08 -7.57 -10.03
N MET A 86 6.62 -8.01 -11.18
CA MET A 86 6.27 -7.45 -12.49
C MET A 86 4.80 -7.64 -12.83
N LEU A 87 4.27 -8.86 -12.66
CA LEU A 87 2.87 -9.16 -12.94
C LEU A 87 1.91 -8.36 -12.05
N ALA A 88 2.26 -8.18 -10.78
CA ALA A 88 1.47 -7.41 -9.84
C ALA A 88 1.50 -5.91 -10.17
N ALA A 89 2.65 -5.35 -10.58
CA ALA A 89 2.74 -3.98 -11.08
C ALA A 89 1.82 -3.77 -12.30
N ILE A 90 1.91 -4.65 -13.30
CA ILE A 90 1.06 -4.61 -14.50
C ILE A 90 -0.43 -4.68 -14.10
N ALA A 91 -0.80 -5.62 -13.23
CA ALA A 91 -2.19 -5.77 -12.79
C ALA A 91 -2.71 -4.52 -12.06
N GLY A 92 -1.89 -3.90 -11.22
CA GLY A 92 -2.24 -2.66 -10.51
C GLY A 92 -2.49 -1.51 -11.47
N SER A 93 -1.54 -1.26 -12.38
CA SER A 93 -1.68 -0.26 -13.44
C SER A 93 -2.89 -0.50 -14.35
N LEU A 94 -3.14 -1.74 -14.75
CA LEU A 94 -4.29 -2.06 -15.61
C LEU A 94 -5.61 -1.83 -14.89
N LEU A 95 -5.74 -2.20 -13.62
CA LEU A 95 -7.00 -2.08 -12.89
C LEU A 95 -7.44 -0.61 -12.76
N ILE A 96 -6.57 0.27 -12.28
CA ILE A 96 -6.88 1.71 -12.21
C ILE A 96 -6.85 2.40 -13.56
N GLY A 97 -5.97 1.97 -14.47
CA GLY A 97 -5.89 2.49 -15.83
C GLY A 97 -7.19 2.27 -16.58
N ILE A 98 -7.77 1.07 -16.53
CA ILE A 98 -9.07 0.77 -17.14
C ILE A 98 -10.18 1.59 -16.48
N ALA A 99 -10.19 1.71 -15.14
CA ALA A 99 -11.18 2.52 -14.44
C ALA A 99 -11.14 3.99 -14.91
N MET A 100 -9.94 4.59 -14.99
CA MET A 100 -9.77 5.94 -15.49
C MET A 100 -10.13 6.06 -16.96
N LEU A 101 -9.74 5.10 -17.82
CA LEU A 101 -10.13 5.10 -19.24
C LEU A 101 -11.65 5.14 -19.42
N LEU A 102 -12.42 4.42 -18.58
CA LEU A 102 -13.87 4.50 -18.57
C LEU A 102 -14.38 5.89 -18.14
N MET A 103 -13.72 6.54 -17.17
CA MET A 103 -14.05 7.91 -16.76
C MET A 103 -13.75 8.93 -17.88
N PHE A 104 -12.62 8.80 -18.58
CA PHE A 104 -12.30 9.62 -19.76
C PHE A 104 -13.31 9.38 -20.89
N ALA A 105 -13.66 8.13 -21.18
CA ALA A 105 -14.68 7.79 -22.18
C ALA A 105 -16.07 8.35 -21.82
N ALA A 106 -16.39 8.42 -20.53
CA ALA A 106 -17.60 9.05 -20.02
C ALA A 106 -17.52 10.59 -19.95
N SER A 107 -16.45 11.20 -20.47
CA SER A 107 -16.19 12.65 -20.41
C SER A 107 -16.18 13.23 -18.98
N ALA A 108 -15.84 12.39 -17.99
CA ALA A 108 -15.71 12.82 -16.59
C ALA A 108 -14.39 13.56 -16.33
N TYR A 109 -13.35 13.18 -17.08
CA TYR A 109 -12.05 13.83 -17.16
C TYR A 109 -11.76 14.21 -18.60
N GLU A 110 -11.09 15.35 -18.81
CA GLU A 110 -10.66 15.84 -20.12
C GLU A 110 -9.17 16.16 -20.08
N VAL A 111 -8.44 15.74 -21.12
CA VAL A 111 -7.02 16.09 -21.27
C VAL A 111 -6.95 17.47 -21.92
N SER A 112 -6.59 18.49 -21.15
CA SER A 112 -6.46 19.87 -21.65
C SER A 112 -5.13 20.10 -22.38
N ALA A 113 -4.07 19.38 -22.03
CA ALA A 113 -2.79 19.45 -22.73
C ALA A 113 -1.91 18.20 -22.52
N TYR A 114 -1.05 17.91 -23.51
CA TYR A 114 0.11 17.03 -23.33
C TYR A 114 1.35 17.88 -23.05
N ARG A 115 1.94 17.70 -21.86
CA ARG A 115 3.12 18.45 -21.40
C ARG A 115 4.44 17.76 -21.72
N GLY A 116 4.41 16.51 -22.18
CA GLY A 116 5.62 15.70 -22.35
C GLY A 116 6.20 15.20 -21.02
N TRP A 117 7.30 14.44 -21.12
CA TRP A 117 7.99 13.87 -19.96
C TRP A 117 8.71 14.96 -19.16
N GLN A 118 8.18 15.27 -17.97
CA GLN A 118 8.77 16.28 -17.07
C GLN A 118 10.03 15.73 -16.37
N GLU A 119 11.03 16.58 -16.16
CA GLU A 119 12.29 16.20 -15.49
C GLU A 119 12.06 15.58 -14.09
N GLY A 120 11.05 16.06 -13.36
CA GLY A 120 10.70 15.56 -12.02
C GLY A 120 9.99 14.21 -11.97
N LEU A 121 9.61 13.63 -13.11
CA LEU A 121 8.73 12.46 -13.15
C LEU A 121 9.39 11.19 -12.59
N LEU A 122 10.69 10.99 -12.85
CA LEU A 122 11.43 9.88 -12.23
C LEU A 122 11.58 10.06 -10.72
N GLY A 123 11.75 11.31 -10.27
CA GLY A 123 11.84 11.64 -8.84
C GLY A 123 10.55 11.34 -8.09
N ILE A 124 9.38 11.54 -8.71
CA ILE A 124 8.10 11.16 -8.12
C ILE A 124 7.84 9.65 -8.20
N ALA A 125 8.27 8.97 -9.28
CA ALA A 125 8.21 7.51 -9.35
C ALA A 125 8.95 6.87 -8.16
N GLY A 126 10.18 7.34 -7.87
CA GLY A 126 10.94 6.90 -6.70
C GLY A 126 10.25 7.22 -5.37
N LEU A 127 9.59 8.37 -5.24
CA LEU A 127 8.81 8.72 -4.05
C LEU A 127 7.68 7.73 -3.81
N ILE A 128 6.92 7.42 -4.85
CA ILE A 128 5.75 6.55 -4.79
C ILE A 128 6.15 5.11 -4.48
N VAL A 129 7.25 4.63 -5.04
CA VAL A 129 7.79 3.31 -4.68
C VAL A 129 8.13 3.25 -3.19
N VAL A 130 8.81 4.27 -2.65
CA VAL A 130 9.14 4.31 -1.22
C VAL A 130 7.88 4.40 -0.37
N ALA A 131 6.93 5.28 -0.71
CA ALA A 131 5.67 5.44 0.01
C ALA A 131 4.87 4.13 0.04
N ALA A 132 4.65 3.51 -1.12
CA ALA A 132 3.94 2.24 -1.23
C ALA A 132 4.63 1.14 -0.43
N VAL A 133 5.96 1.01 -0.47
CA VAL A 133 6.66 0.00 0.33
C VAL A 133 6.47 0.24 1.84
N LEU A 134 6.56 1.49 2.31
CA LEU A 134 6.38 1.80 3.72
C LEU A 134 4.94 1.52 4.20
N GLU A 135 3.95 1.91 3.40
CA GLU A 135 2.55 1.62 3.68
C GLU A 135 2.29 0.11 3.72
N GLU A 136 2.72 -0.63 2.68
CA GLU A 136 2.52 -2.09 2.64
C GLU A 136 3.27 -2.83 3.75
N LEU A 137 4.44 -2.33 4.16
CA LEU A 137 5.18 -2.87 5.28
C LEU A 137 4.39 -2.72 6.60
N VAL A 138 3.80 -1.55 6.84
CA VAL A 138 3.00 -1.28 8.05
C VAL A 138 1.67 -2.03 8.01
N TYR A 139 0.91 -1.89 6.93
CA TYR A 139 -0.45 -2.43 6.87
C TYR A 139 -0.47 -3.95 6.63
N ARG A 140 0.41 -4.49 5.77
CA ARG A 140 0.33 -5.92 5.37
C ARG A 140 1.30 -6.77 6.16
N CYS A 141 2.57 -6.34 6.27
CA CYS A 141 3.60 -7.14 6.92
C CYS A 141 3.55 -7.09 8.46
N ILE A 142 2.95 -6.04 9.03
CA ILE A 142 2.76 -5.86 10.47
C ILE A 142 1.30 -6.02 10.86
N LEU A 143 0.45 -5.03 10.54
CA LEU A 143 -0.90 -4.97 11.09
C LEU A 143 -1.73 -6.18 10.69
N PHE A 144 -1.87 -6.43 9.38
CA PHE A 144 -2.62 -7.58 8.88
C PHE A 144 -2.06 -8.90 9.39
N ARG A 145 -0.75 -9.13 9.31
CA ARG A 145 -0.14 -10.41 9.71
C ARG A 145 -0.30 -10.71 11.21
N ILE A 146 -0.14 -9.70 12.07
CA ILE A 146 -0.34 -9.86 13.52
C ILE A 146 -1.82 -10.11 13.82
N LEU A 147 -2.73 -9.35 13.19
CA LEU A 147 -4.17 -9.57 13.33
C LEU A 147 -4.59 -10.95 12.79
N GLU A 148 -4.05 -11.39 11.65
CA GLU A 148 -4.37 -12.69 11.06
C GLU A 148 -3.99 -13.83 12.00
N ASN A 149 -2.83 -13.73 12.65
CA ASN A 149 -2.43 -14.67 13.70
C ASN A 149 -3.32 -14.60 14.95
N ALA A 150 -3.90 -13.45 15.27
CA ALA A 150 -4.73 -13.30 16.46
C ALA A 150 -6.18 -13.74 16.24
N ILE A 151 -6.79 -13.36 15.12
CA ILE A 151 -8.23 -13.46 14.88
C ILE A 151 -8.60 -14.13 13.54
N GLY A 152 -7.62 -14.58 12.75
CA GLY A 152 -7.84 -15.22 11.44
C GLY A 152 -7.90 -14.22 10.27
N SER A 153 -7.81 -14.71 9.03
CA SER A 153 -7.61 -13.86 7.84
C SER A 153 -8.77 -12.92 7.55
N LEU A 154 -10.01 -13.38 7.64
CA LEU A 154 -11.17 -12.57 7.25
C LEU A 154 -11.39 -11.35 8.17
N PRO A 155 -11.48 -11.48 9.50
CA PRO A 155 -11.65 -10.32 10.36
C PRO A 155 -10.39 -9.43 10.36
N ALA A 156 -9.19 -10.00 10.24
CA ALA A 156 -7.96 -9.23 10.10
C ALA A 156 -7.96 -8.37 8.83
N LEU A 157 -8.37 -8.94 7.68
CA LEU A 157 -8.45 -8.25 6.40
C LEU A 157 -9.35 -7.03 6.49
N TRP A 158 -10.59 -7.20 6.98
CA TRP A 158 -11.54 -6.08 7.02
C TRP A 158 -11.16 -5.04 8.07
N LEU A 159 -10.67 -5.46 9.24
CA LEU A 159 -10.25 -4.52 10.29
C LEU A 159 -9.05 -3.69 9.84
N GLN A 160 -7.99 -4.31 9.31
CA GLN A 160 -6.85 -3.57 8.79
C GLN A 160 -7.25 -2.65 7.64
N SER A 161 -8.14 -3.10 6.74
CA SER A 161 -8.52 -2.31 5.58
C SER A 161 -9.37 -1.10 5.96
N LEU A 162 -10.21 -1.24 6.99
CA LEU A 162 -10.93 -0.11 7.58
C LEU A 162 -9.96 0.88 8.22
N VAL A 163 -8.97 0.42 8.99
CA VAL A 163 -7.95 1.30 9.58
C VAL A 163 -7.16 2.03 8.49
N PHE A 164 -6.78 1.33 7.42
CA PHE A 164 -6.16 1.93 6.24
C PHE A 164 -7.02 3.06 5.66
N ALA A 165 -8.30 2.82 5.43
CA ALA A 165 -9.23 3.82 4.89
C ALA A 165 -9.42 5.03 5.82
N LEU A 166 -9.55 4.81 7.13
CA LEU A 166 -9.72 5.88 8.11
C LEU A 166 -8.50 6.82 8.15
N MET A 167 -7.28 6.30 7.98
CA MET A 167 -6.07 7.13 7.93
C MET A 167 -6.02 8.03 6.69
N HIS A 168 -6.77 7.72 5.64
CA HIS A 168 -6.82 8.53 4.41
C HIS A 168 -7.81 9.69 4.49
N ILE A 169 -8.68 9.74 5.50
CA ILE A 169 -9.57 10.89 5.75
C ILE A 169 -8.75 12.18 5.91
N ALA A 170 -7.61 12.11 6.60
CA ALA A 170 -6.71 13.24 6.84
C ALA A 170 -6.20 13.92 5.55
N ASN A 171 -6.28 13.26 4.39
CA ASN A 171 -5.86 13.86 3.12
C ASN A 171 -6.88 14.87 2.57
N ILE A 172 -8.15 14.76 2.98
CA ILE A 172 -9.26 15.51 2.38
C ILE A 172 -10.22 16.12 3.40
N GLU A 173 -10.03 15.90 4.71
CA GLU A 173 -10.98 16.31 5.75
C GLU A 173 -11.35 17.80 5.71
N ASP A 174 -10.39 18.67 5.39
CA ASP A 174 -10.61 20.11 5.28
C ASP A 174 -11.34 20.55 4.00
N ARG A 175 -11.50 19.65 3.02
CA ARG A 175 -12.00 19.97 1.67
C ARG A 175 -13.17 19.09 1.22
N ALA A 176 -13.52 18.06 1.98
CA ALA A 176 -14.51 17.06 1.62
C ALA A 176 -15.80 17.23 2.41
N SER A 177 -16.94 16.98 1.76
CA SER A 177 -18.22 16.81 2.45
C SER A 177 -18.28 15.48 3.20
N THR A 178 -19.18 15.36 4.18
CA THR A 178 -19.42 14.09 4.91
C THR A 178 -19.71 12.92 3.99
N GLN A 179 -20.42 13.15 2.87
CA GLN A 179 -20.69 12.12 1.87
C GLN A 179 -19.40 11.64 1.18
N GLN A 180 -18.49 12.57 0.85
CA GLN A 180 -17.20 12.22 0.25
C GLN A 180 -16.34 11.45 1.24
N LEU A 181 -16.28 11.87 2.51
CA LEU A 181 -15.57 11.12 3.56
C LEU A 181 -16.11 9.71 3.73
N ALA A 182 -17.43 9.54 3.73
CA ALA A 182 -18.05 8.21 3.79
C ALA A 182 -17.67 7.34 2.58
N MET A 183 -17.62 7.95 1.38
CA MET A 183 -17.18 7.27 0.17
C MET A 183 -15.71 6.85 0.26
N THR A 184 -14.82 7.72 0.75
CA THR A 184 -13.40 7.41 0.99
C THR A 184 -13.23 6.23 1.94
N VAL A 185 -14.04 6.15 3.00
CA VAL A 185 -14.01 5.00 3.91
C VAL A 185 -14.42 3.71 3.20
N VAL A 186 -15.48 3.74 2.37
CA VAL A 186 -15.94 2.55 1.65
C VAL A 186 -14.94 2.12 0.56
N ALA A 187 -14.55 3.03 -0.32
CA ALA A 187 -13.62 2.78 -1.41
C ALA A 187 -12.23 2.41 -0.87
N GLY A 188 -11.70 3.18 0.08
CA GLY A 188 -10.43 2.92 0.75
C GLY A 188 -10.43 1.56 1.49
N THR A 189 -11.55 1.13 2.07
CA THR A 189 -11.64 -0.20 2.69
C THR A 189 -11.58 -1.30 1.64
N LEU A 190 -12.22 -1.12 0.49
CA LEU A 190 -12.18 -2.11 -0.60
C LEU A 190 -10.80 -2.18 -1.27
N ILE A 191 -10.15 -1.03 -1.51
CA ILE A 191 -8.78 -0.96 -2.02
C ILE A 191 -7.80 -1.57 -1.00
N GLY A 192 -7.99 -1.24 0.28
CA GLY A 192 -7.28 -1.84 1.39
C GLY A 192 -7.37 -3.37 1.38
N ALA A 193 -8.59 -3.88 1.21
CA ALA A 193 -8.87 -5.32 1.15
C ALA A 193 -8.24 -5.97 -0.10
N PHE A 194 -8.27 -5.29 -1.25
CA PHE A 194 -7.67 -5.75 -2.48
C PHE A 194 -6.16 -5.97 -2.32
N TRP A 195 -5.40 -4.97 -1.86
CA TRP A 195 -3.95 -5.13 -1.63
C TRP A 195 -3.65 -6.15 -0.54
N THR A 196 -4.48 -6.26 0.49
CA THR A 196 -4.35 -7.33 1.48
C THR A 196 -4.55 -8.71 0.86
N LEU A 197 -5.46 -8.87 -0.10
CA LEU A 197 -5.61 -10.13 -0.83
C LEU A 197 -4.44 -10.41 -1.77
N VAL A 198 -3.86 -9.39 -2.43
CA VAL A 198 -2.59 -9.53 -3.16
C VAL A 198 -1.53 -10.09 -2.22
N PHE A 199 -1.44 -9.57 -1.00
CA PHE A 199 -0.52 -10.06 0.02
C PHE A 199 -0.86 -11.48 0.52
N VAL A 200 -2.13 -11.83 0.75
CA VAL A 200 -2.56 -13.18 1.15
C VAL A 200 -2.13 -14.23 0.12
N HIS A 201 -2.23 -13.90 -1.17
CA HIS A 201 -1.87 -14.81 -2.27
C HIS A 201 -0.36 -14.96 -2.48
N THR A 202 0.41 -13.90 -2.20
CA THR A 202 1.84 -13.85 -2.55
C THR A 202 2.75 -14.03 -1.35
N ARG A 203 2.29 -13.62 -0.16
CA ARG A 203 3.06 -13.47 1.09
C ARG A 203 4.38 -12.78 0.82
N ASN A 204 4.32 -11.67 0.08
CA ASN A 204 5.49 -10.96 -0.43
C ASN A 204 5.24 -9.44 -0.41
N LEU A 205 6.09 -8.71 0.30
CA LEU A 205 6.02 -7.25 0.42
C LEU A 205 6.18 -6.58 -0.93
N TRP A 206 7.22 -6.96 -1.68
CA TRP A 206 7.57 -6.32 -2.94
C TRP A 206 6.48 -6.48 -4.00
N THR A 207 5.81 -7.63 -4.01
CA THR A 207 4.71 -7.89 -4.94
C THR A 207 3.51 -6.98 -4.68
N VAL A 208 3.06 -6.83 -3.43
CA VAL A 208 1.95 -5.93 -3.10
C VAL A 208 2.35 -4.46 -3.26
N ALA A 209 3.57 -4.09 -2.84
CA ALA A 209 4.08 -2.73 -2.98
C ALA A 209 4.26 -2.32 -4.44
N ALA A 210 4.66 -3.24 -5.33
CA ALA A 210 4.75 -2.96 -6.75
C ALA A 210 3.37 -2.77 -7.39
N ASN A 211 2.36 -3.54 -6.98
CA ASN A 211 0.98 -3.32 -7.41
C ASN A 211 0.47 -1.94 -7.01
N HIS A 212 0.65 -1.57 -5.74
CA HIS A 212 0.26 -0.27 -5.19
C HIS A 212 1.05 0.87 -5.85
N ALA A 213 2.37 0.79 -5.93
CA ALA A 213 3.19 1.83 -6.56
C ALA A 213 2.83 2.04 -8.04
N ALA A 214 2.59 0.96 -8.77
CA ALA A 214 2.22 1.02 -10.19
C ALA A 214 0.81 1.60 -10.38
N TRP A 215 -0.14 1.27 -9.49
CA TRP A 215 -1.45 1.92 -9.44
C TRP A 215 -1.31 3.44 -9.26
N ASN A 216 -0.60 3.87 -8.21
CA ASN A 216 -0.43 5.29 -7.89
C ASN A 216 0.30 6.04 -9.01
N TYR A 217 1.32 5.41 -9.60
CA TYR A 217 2.06 6.02 -10.70
C TYR A 217 1.19 6.14 -11.96
N THR A 218 0.30 5.19 -12.24
CA THR A 218 -0.67 5.30 -13.34
C THR A 218 -1.62 6.49 -13.12
N VAL A 219 -2.09 6.72 -11.89
CA VAL A 219 -2.88 7.92 -11.53
C VAL A 219 -2.08 9.20 -11.74
N ILE A 220 -0.80 9.22 -11.35
CA ILE A 220 0.09 10.35 -11.57
C ILE A 220 0.27 10.67 -13.06
N LEU A 221 0.50 9.65 -13.89
CA LEU A 221 0.64 9.83 -15.33
C LEU A 221 -0.62 10.45 -15.96
N ALA A 222 -1.79 10.16 -15.38
CA ALA A 222 -3.07 10.70 -15.81
C ALA A 222 -3.34 12.15 -15.35
N GLY A 223 -2.52 12.75 -14.48
CA GLY A 223 -2.68 14.16 -14.11
C GLY A 223 -3.90 14.48 -13.23
N VAL A 224 -4.48 13.49 -12.55
CA VAL A 224 -5.68 13.60 -11.69
C VAL A 224 -5.35 13.35 -10.21
N PRO A 225 -6.05 13.92 -9.21
CA PRO A 225 -5.67 13.76 -7.80
C PRO A 225 -5.36 12.31 -7.38
N LEU A 226 -4.31 12.10 -6.57
CA LEU A 226 -3.91 10.80 -6.03
C LEU A 226 -4.22 10.79 -4.54
N SER A 227 -5.24 10.04 -4.14
CA SER A 227 -5.67 9.91 -2.74
C SER A 227 -5.86 11.25 -2.01
N GLY A 228 -6.38 12.25 -2.70
CA GLY A 228 -6.57 13.60 -2.20
C GLY A 228 -5.39 14.55 -2.40
N ILE A 229 -4.23 14.05 -2.82
CA ILE A 229 -3.01 14.83 -3.02
C ILE A 229 -2.88 15.22 -4.49
N ASP A 230 -2.76 16.52 -4.76
CA ASP A 230 -2.73 17.09 -6.12
C ASP A 230 -1.48 17.92 -6.44
N GLY A 231 -0.63 18.21 -5.44
CA GLY A 231 0.57 19.04 -5.60
C GLY A 231 1.62 18.51 -6.59
N TRP A 232 1.48 17.27 -7.06
CA TRP A 232 2.35 16.69 -8.09
C TRP A 232 1.83 16.87 -9.51
N ARG A 233 0.58 17.35 -9.73
CA ARG A 233 -0.07 17.38 -11.07
C ARG A 233 0.69 18.21 -12.10
N SER A 234 1.52 19.16 -11.67
CA SER A 234 2.43 19.90 -12.57
C SER A 234 3.52 19.02 -13.20
N LEU A 235 3.90 17.92 -12.55
CA LEU A 235 4.91 16.97 -13.02
C LEU A 235 4.33 15.90 -13.95
N ALA A 236 3.00 15.78 -14.05
CA ALA A 236 2.36 14.79 -14.90
C ALA A 236 2.54 15.12 -16.39
N PRO A 237 2.71 14.09 -17.26
CA PRO A 237 2.77 14.31 -18.70
C PRO A 237 1.42 14.75 -19.28
N LEU A 238 0.30 14.35 -18.66
CA LEU A 238 -1.03 14.80 -19.02
C LEU A 238 -1.48 15.92 -18.08
N ALA A 239 -1.87 17.05 -18.66
CA ALA A 239 -2.72 18.02 -17.97
C ALA A 239 -4.15 17.55 -18.12
N THR A 240 -4.72 17.05 -17.03
CA THR A 240 -6.10 16.59 -17.02
C THR A 240 -6.90 17.49 -16.13
N GLU A 241 -8.02 17.96 -16.64
CA GLU A 241 -8.98 18.78 -15.91
C GLU A 241 -10.27 18.00 -15.75
N CYS A 242 -11.00 18.34 -14.69
CA CYS A 242 -12.41 18.02 -14.63
C CYS A 242 -13.13 19.24 -15.19
N ARG A 243 -14.12 19.04 -16.08
CA ARG A 243 -14.79 20.10 -16.84
C ARG A 243 -15.09 21.34 -15.98
N GLU A 244 -14.64 22.51 -16.44
CA GLU A 244 -14.79 23.78 -15.71
C GLU A 244 -16.24 23.96 -15.24
N HIS A 245 -16.41 24.26 -13.96
CA HIS A 245 -17.68 24.44 -13.22
C HIS A 245 -18.53 23.19 -12.94
N LEU A 246 -18.21 22.04 -13.52
CA LEU A 246 -18.86 20.76 -13.27
C LEU A 246 -17.80 19.68 -13.33
N CYS A 247 -17.06 19.47 -12.24
CA CYS A 247 -16.46 18.16 -12.04
C CYS A 247 -17.57 17.15 -12.33
N GLY A 248 -17.34 16.19 -13.24
CA GLY A 248 -18.26 15.06 -13.41
C GLY A 248 -18.62 14.57 -12.00
N PRO A 249 -19.90 14.26 -11.74
CA PRO A 249 -20.44 14.23 -10.39
C PRO A 249 -19.51 13.42 -9.49
N GLY A 250 -19.26 13.85 -8.26
CA GLY A 250 -18.15 13.33 -7.44
C GLY A 250 -18.12 11.79 -7.29
N TRP A 251 -19.26 11.12 -7.46
CA TRP A 251 -19.33 9.66 -7.51
C TRP A 251 -18.66 9.04 -8.76
N LEU A 252 -18.52 9.76 -9.87
CA LEU A 252 -17.90 9.29 -11.12
C LEU A 252 -16.40 9.61 -11.18
N THR A 253 -16.00 10.79 -10.71
CA THR A 253 -14.59 11.22 -10.70
C THR A 253 -13.85 10.83 -9.43
N GLY A 254 -14.59 10.56 -8.35
CA GLY A 254 -14.10 10.44 -6.97
C GLY A 254 -13.83 11.79 -6.29
N GLY A 255 -14.23 12.90 -6.92
CA GLY A 255 -14.20 14.23 -6.32
C GLY A 255 -12.80 14.67 -5.90
N VAL A 256 -12.69 15.23 -4.69
CA VAL A 256 -11.42 15.75 -4.16
C VAL A 256 -10.36 14.68 -3.91
N PHE A 257 -10.77 13.42 -3.69
CA PHE A 257 -9.86 12.30 -3.47
C PHE A 257 -9.23 11.82 -4.78
N GLY A 258 -9.96 11.91 -5.88
CA GLY A 258 -9.54 11.45 -7.21
C GLY A 258 -10.13 10.10 -7.59
N PRO A 259 -9.71 9.48 -8.71
CA PRO A 259 -10.40 8.35 -9.36
C PRO A 259 -10.56 7.12 -8.46
N GLU A 260 -9.79 7.01 -7.39
CA GLU A 260 -9.85 5.92 -6.41
C GLU A 260 -11.20 5.85 -5.68
N ASP A 261 -11.80 7.01 -5.40
CA ASP A 261 -13.11 7.14 -4.74
C ASP A 261 -14.29 7.10 -5.72
N SER A 262 -14.02 6.93 -7.02
CA SER A 262 -15.10 6.78 -7.98
C SER A 262 -15.85 5.46 -7.78
N LEU A 263 -17.13 5.46 -8.13
CA LEU A 263 -17.98 4.29 -8.17
C LEU A 263 -17.46 3.26 -9.18
N VAL A 264 -16.85 3.71 -10.29
CA VAL A 264 -16.24 2.84 -11.31
C VAL A 264 -15.08 2.04 -10.70
N THR A 265 -14.12 2.72 -10.07
CA THR A 265 -13.00 2.05 -9.39
C THR A 265 -13.51 1.17 -8.26
N THR A 266 -14.44 1.67 -7.44
CA THR A 266 -15.02 0.93 -6.32
C THR A 266 -15.67 -0.38 -6.78
N ALA A 267 -16.46 -0.35 -7.86
CA ALA A 267 -17.12 -1.54 -8.41
C ALA A 267 -16.10 -2.56 -8.96
N MET A 268 -15.09 -2.09 -9.69
CA MET A 268 -14.04 -2.94 -10.24
C MET A 268 -13.18 -3.59 -9.14
N VAL A 269 -12.82 -2.82 -8.11
CA VAL A 269 -12.09 -3.30 -6.94
C VAL A 269 -12.95 -4.29 -6.13
N ALA A 270 -14.24 -4.00 -5.92
CA ALA A 270 -15.15 -4.93 -5.26
C ALA A 270 -15.25 -6.27 -6.00
N ALA A 271 -15.39 -6.25 -7.33
CA ALA A 271 -15.40 -7.46 -8.15
C ALA A 271 -14.06 -8.24 -8.02
N SER A 272 -12.94 -7.52 -8.02
CA SER A 272 -11.60 -8.11 -7.84
C SER A 272 -11.44 -8.75 -6.46
N VAL A 273 -11.89 -8.07 -5.40
CA VAL A 273 -11.91 -8.57 -4.02
C VAL A 273 -12.73 -9.84 -3.91
N LEU A 274 -13.95 -9.87 -4.47
CA LEU A 274 -14.81 -11.05 -4.46
C LEU A 274 -14.18 -12.23 -5.21
N ALA A 275 -13.58 -11.98 -6.37
CA ALA A 275 -12.88 -13.01 -7.14
C ALA A 275 -11.67 -13.57 -6.38
N MET A 276 -10.84 -12.68 -5.81
CA MET A 276 -9.64 -13.06 -5.05
C MET A 276 -9.97 -13.75 -3.72
N LEU A 277 -11.04 -13.35 -3.03
CA LEU A 277 -11.55 -14.05 -1.84
C LEU A 277 -12.05 -15.45 -2.20
N SER A 278 -12.80 -15.58 -3.29
CA SER A 278 -13.28 -16.86 -3.79
C SER A 278 -12.12 -17.79 -4.13
N TRP A 279 -11.09 -17.25 -4.81
CA TRP A 279 -9.87 -17.98 -5.12
C TRP A 279 -9.09 -18.37 -3.85
N ALA A 280 -8.97 -17.47 -2.87
CA ALA A 280 -8.31 -17.74 -1.60
C ALA A 280 -9.00 -18.85 -0.80
N ARG A 281 -10.34 -18.86 -0.77
CA ARG A 281 -11.13 -19.92 -0.13
C ARG A 281 -10.93 -21.27 -0.80
N ARG A 282 -11.02 -21.32 -2.14
CA ARG A 282 -10.85 -22.56 -2.92
C ARG A 282 -9.45 -23.17 -2.80
N ASN A 283 -8.44 -22.34 -2.55
CA ASN A 283 -7.04 -22.78 -2.43
C ASN A 283 -6.55 -22.82 -0.98
N HIS A 284 -7.46 -22.78 0.01
CA HIS A 284 -7.13 -22.87 1.44
C HIS A 284 -6.07 -21.86 1.92
N ARG A 285 -6.09 -20.64 1.35
CA ARG A 285 -5.14 -19.56 1.70
C ARG A 285 -5.58 -18.69 2.88
N LEU A 286 -6.81 -18.88 3.37
CA LEU A 286 -7.34 -18.17 4.51
C LEU A 286 -7.11 -18.98 5.79
N VAL A 287 -6.50 -18.32 6.78
CA VAL A 287 -6.28 -18.84 8.13
C VAL A 287 -7.58 -18.73 8.93
N PRO A 288 -8.12 -19.83 9.48
CA PRO A 288 -9.29 -19.79 10.35
C PRO A 288 -9.01 -19.03 11.66
N ALA A 289 -10.04 -18.40 12.22
CA ALA A 289 -9.96 -17.80 13.55
C ALA A 289 -9.60 -18.89 14.59
N GLY A 290 -8.57 -18.63 15.41
CA GLY A 290 -8.12 -19.56 16.45
C GLY A 290 -7.15 -20.68 16.01
N ALA A 291 -6.84 -20.81 14.71
CA ALA A 291 -5.91 -21.84 14.22
C ALA A 291 -4.43 -21.57 14.58
N ALA A 292 -4.05 -20.30 14.75
CA ALA A 292 -2.68 -19.88 15.06
C ALA A 292 -2.25 -20.13 16.53
N ALA A 293 -3.07 -20.84 17.31
CA ALA A 293 -2.59 -21.50 18.52
C ALA A 293 -1.68 -22.72 18.22
N ILE A 294 -1.60 -23.16 16.96
CA ILE A 294 -0.85 -24.34 16.54
C ILE A 294 0.27 -23.89 15.60
N GLU A 295 1.47 -23.87 16.16
CA GLU A 295 2.82 -24.03 15.59
C GLU A 295 3.14 -23.50 14.18
N SER A 296 4.28 -22.81 14.09
CA SER A 296 4.96 -22.51 12.81
C SER A 296 5.06 -23.79 11.97
N PRO A 297 4.77 -23.74 10.66
CA PRO A 297 4.96 -24.92 9.82
C PRO A 297 6.44 -25.28 9.83
N ALA A 298 6.75 -26.47 10.36
CA ALA A 298 8.07 -27.07 10.24
C ALA A 298 8.46 -27.11 8.74
N PRO A 299 9.75 -26.89 8.42
CA PRO A 299 10.21 -26.99 7.04
C PRO A 299 9.90 -28.38 6.51
N ALA A 300 9.31 -28.45 5.31
CA ALA A 300 9.06 -29.70 4.61
C ALA A 300 10.36 -30.53 4.61
N HIS A 301 10.31 -31.69 5.25
CA HIS A 301 11.37 -32.68 5.17
C HIS A 301 11.59 -33.00 3.68
N LYS A 302 12.83 -32.84 3.22
CA LYS A 302 13.27 -33.48 1.98
C LYS A 302 13.14 -34.98 2.20
N GLU A 303 12.29 -35.64 1.41
CA GLU A 303 12.34 -37.10 1.31
C GLU A 303 13.77 -37.52 0.90
N PRO A 304 14.35 -38.54 1.56
CA PRO A 304 15.56 -39.16 1.07
C PRO A 304 15.19 -39.94 -0.20
N GLY A 305 15.65 -39.45 -1.35
CA GLY A 305 15.58 -40.18 -2.60
C GLY A 305 16.24 -41.55 -2.45
N HIS A 306 15.52 -42.58 -2.87
CA HIS A 306 15.96 -43.96 -2.95
C HIS A 306 17.21 -44.13 -3.84
N ALA A 307 17.95 -45.18 -3.48
CA ALA A 307 19.17 -45.73 -4.07
C ALA A 307 19.28 -45.72 -5.59
#